data_AF-A0A2V7N7E0-F1
#
_entry.id   AF-A0A2V7N7E0-F1
#
_cell.length_a   1.000
_cell.length_b   1.000
_cell.length_c   1.000
_cell.angle_alpha   90.00
_cell.angle_beta   90.00
_cell.angle_gamma   90.00
#
_symmetry.space_group_name_H-M   'P 1'
#
loop_
_entity.id
_entity.type
_entity.pdbx_description
1 polymer ?
#
loop_
_entity_poly.entity_id
_entity_poly.type
_entity_poly.pdbx_seq_one_letter_code
_entity_poly.pdbx_strand_id
1 'polypeptide(L)'
;MDLTVTRPQYEAVRGAKHLPDVLKQALDRATPSGQAYVLRLTYEEATALNELCAWNVHTDAGGNVTPDSRVFDDLVKAILTHPDY
;
A
#
# COMPACT_ATOMS: atom_id res chain seq x y z
N MET A 1 -11.02 4.26 -6.81
CA MET A 1 -9.87 3.50 -7.32
C MET A 1 -9.92 2.09 -6.74
N ASP A 2 -9.85 1.06 -7.58
CA ASP A 2 -9.82 -0.34 -7.14
C ASP A 2 -8.40 -0.90 -7.28
N LEU A 3 -7.65 -0.88 -6.17
CA LEU A 3 -6.27 -1.34 -6.14
C LEU A 3 -6.23 -2.81 -5.73
N THR A 4 -5.77 -3.69 -6.62
CA THR A 4 -5.48 -5.08 -6.27
C THR A 4 -4.12 -5.17 -5.59
N VAL A 5 -4.08 -5.72 -4.38
CA VAL A 5 -2.86 -5.91 -3.59
C VAL A 5 -2.67 -7.38 -3.24
N THR A 6 -1.42 -7.84 -3.25
CA THR A 6 -1.08 -9.19 -2.79
C THR A 6 -1.29 -9.33 -1.29
N ARG A 7 -1.38 -10.57 -0.77
CA ARG A 7 -1.46 -10.80 0.67
C ARG A 7 -0.30 -10.18 1.47
N PRO A 8 0.98 -10.31 1.07
CA PRO A 8 2.08 -9.63 1.76
C PRO A 8 1.92 -8.11 1.81
N GLN A 9 1.46 -7.49 0.72
CA GLN A 9 1.19 -6.05 0.68
C GLN A 9 0.07 -5.65 1.64
N TYR A 10 -1.04 -6.40 1.66
CA TYR A 10 -2.13 -6.17 2.59
C TYR A 10 -1.67 -6.25 4.06
N GLU A 11 -0.93 -7.30 4.41
CA GLU A 11 -0.42 -7.48 5.78
C GLU A 11 0.63 -6.42 6.16
N ALA A 12 1.48 -5.98 5.21
CA ALA A 12 2.46 -4.92 5.45
C ALA A 12 1.78 -3.58 5.79
N VAL A 13 0.72 -3.21 5.06
CA VAL A 13 -0.06 -2.00 5.34
C VAL A 13 -0.82 -2.15 6.66
N ARG A 14 -1.47 -3.29 6.88
CA ARG A 14 -2.23 -3.59 8.12
C ARG A 14 -1.32 -3.58 9.36
N GLY A 15 -0.08 -4.01 9.21
CA GLY A 15 0.92 -4.08 10.28
C GLY A 15 1.73 -2.79 10.49
N ALA A 16 1.48 -1.74 9.72
CA ALA A 16 2.23 -0.48 9.83
C ALA A 16 2.02 0.17 11.21
N LYS A 17 3.12 0.60 11.85
CA LYS A 17 3.14 1.14 13.22
C LYS A 17 2.19 2.33 13.44
N HIS A 18 2.04 3.17 12.42
CA HIS A 18 1.20 4.36 12.44
C HIS A 18 0.17 4.31 11.31
N LEU A 19 -0.67 3.27 11.31
CA LEU A 19 -1.77 3.12 10.35
C LEU A 19 -2.85 4.21 10.59
N PRO A 20 -3.10 5.12 9.64
CA PRO A 20 -4.19 6.08 9.72
C PRO A 20 -5.57 5.41 9.76
N ASP A 21 -6.52 6.02 10.47
CA ASP A 21 -7.88 5.47 10.62
C ASP A 21 -8.60 5.31 9.26
N VAL A 22 -8.35 6.22 8.30
CA VAL A 22 -8.92 6.15 6.95
C VAL A 22 -8.49 4.84 6.25
N LEU A 23 -7.23 4.45 6.44
CA LEU A 23 -6.68 3.23 5.85
C LEU A 23 -7.14 1.99 6.60
N LYS A 24 -7.33 2.07 7.92
CA LYS A 24 -7.93 1.00 8.68
C LYS A 24 -9.33 0.67 8.15
N GLN A 25 -10.16 1.70 7.92
CA GLN A 25 -11.48 1.53 7.32
C GLN A 25 -11.39 0.95 5.89
N ALA A 26 -10.44 1.40 5.07
CA ALA A 26 -10.24 0.85 3.73
C ALA A 26 -9.84 -0.63 3.76
N LEU A 27 -8.96 -1.04 4.68
CA LEU A 27 -8.54 -2.43 4.87
C LEU A 27 -9.66 -3.32 5.40
N ASP A 28 -10.54 -2.79 6.25
CA ASP A 28 -11.71 -3.51 6.78
C ASP A 28 -12.77 -3.75 5.69
N ARG A 29 -12.83 -2.87 4.67
CA ARG A 29 -13.70 -3.00 3.50
C ARG A 29 -13.08 -3.81 2.36
N ALA A 30 -11.84 -4.27 2.51
CA ALA A 30 -11.13 -5.01 1.48
C ALA A 30 -11.86 -6.30 1.12
N THR A 31 -11.98 -6.59 -0.16
CA THR A 31 -12.61 -7.83 -0.63
C THR A 31 -11.54 -8.84 -1.04
N PRO A 32 -11.62 -10.11 -0.59
CA PRO A 32 -10.68 -11.13 -1.05
C PRO A 32 -10.91 -11.42 -2.54
N SER A 33 -9.82 -11.61 -3.28
CA SER A 33 -9.82 -11.97 -4.70
C SER A 33 -8.75 -13.04 -4.94
N GLY A 34 -9.13 -14.31 -4.80
CA GLY A 34 -8.19 -15.44 -4.86
C GLY A 34 -7.13 -15.36 -3.76
N GLN A 35 -5.86 -15.16 -4.15
CA GLN A 35 -4.72 -15.00 -3.24
C GLN A 35 -4.37 -13.52 -2.94
N ALA A 36 -5.22 -12.59 -3.38
CA ALA A 36 -5.05 -11.16 -3.26
C ALA A 36 -6.25 -10.51 -2.55
N TYR A 37 -6.17 -9.20 -2.35
CA TYR A 37 -7.25 -8.35 -1.87
C TYR A 37 -7.48 -7.22 -2.86
N VAL A 38 -8.73 -6.76 -2.99
CA VAL A 38 -9.07 -5.53 -3.69
C VAL A 38 -9.41 -4.47 -2.65
N LEU A 39 -8.64 -3.38 -2.66
CA LEU A 39 -8.90 -2.18 -1.89
C LEU A 39 -9.67 -1.20 -2.75
N ARG A 40 -10.94 -0.95 -2.39
CA ARG A 40 -11.71 0.14 -2.99
C ARG A 40 -11.48 1.42 -2.22
N LEU A 41 -10.65 2.27 -2.80
CA LEU A 41 -10.11 3.49 -2.23
C LEU A 41 -10.78 4.72 -2.83
N THR A 42 -11.09 5.70 -1.98
CA THR A 42 -11.28 7.09 -2.42
C THR A 42 -9.93 7.70 -2.81
N TYR A 43 -9.93 8.88 -3.45
CA TYR A 43 -8.68 9.60 -3.74
C TYR A 43 -7.88 9.94 -2.47
N GLU A 44 -8.57 10.36 -1.41
CA GLU A 44 -7.95 10.64 -0.11
C GLU A 44 -7.32 9.38 0.50
N GLU A 45 -8.03 8.26 0.47
CA GLU A 45 -7.50 6.98 0.97
C GLU A 45 -6.33 6.48 0.12
N ALA A 46 -6.36 6.65 -1.20
CA ALA A 46 -5.25 6.31 -2.07
C ALA A 46 -4.02 7.20 -1.80
N THR A 47 -4.23 8.50 -1.56
CA THR A 47 -3.16 9.45 -1.20
C THR A 47 -2.54 9.07 0.14
N ALA A 48 -3.37 8.82 1.16
CA ALA A 48 -2.90 8.39 2.47
C ALA A 48 -2.13 7.06 2.40
N LEU A 49 -2.60 6.12 1.55
CA LEU A 49 -1.91 4.85 1.33
C LEU A 49 -0.54 5.06 0.67
N ASN A 50 -0.47 5.94 -0.33
CA ASN A 50 0.80 6.29 -0.98
C ASN A 50 1.78 6.93 0.00
N GLU A 51 1.34 7.88 0.82
CA GLU A 51 2.17 8.53 1.85
C GLU A 51 2.69 7.52 2.88
N LEU A 52 1.80 6.66 3.40
CA LEU A 52 2.18 5.60 4.32
C LEU A 52 3.24 4.69 3.71
N CYS A 53 3.02 4.24 2.46
CA CYS A 53 3.98 3.37 1.78
C CYS A 53 5.32 4.09 1.55
N ALA A 54 5.30 5.33 1.07
CA ALA A 54 6.50 6.12 0.82
C ALA A 54 7.36 6.31 2.09
N TRP A 55 6.74 6.51 3.25
CA TRP A 55 7.48 6.59 4.52
C TRP A 55 8.12 5.29 4.98
N ASN A 56 7.63 4.14 4.49
CA ASN A 56 8.19 2.82 4.80
C ASN A 56 9.14 2.31 3.69
N VAL A 57 9.43 3.13 2.67
CA VAL A 57 10.51 2.84 1.71
C VAL A 57 11.85 3.23 2.32
N HIS A 58 12.78 2.29 2.37
CA HIS A 58 14.14 2.49 2.88
C HIS A 58 15.15 2.13 1.81
N THR A 59 16.25 2.88 1.74
CA THR A 59 17.34 2.62 0.78
C THR A 59 18.63 2.27 1.51
N ASP A 60 19.43 1.40 0.91
CA ASP A 60 20.80 1.13 1.35
C ASP A 60 21.75 2.29 0.97
N ALA A 61 23.03 2.16 1.34
CA ALA A 61 24.06 3.15 1.03
C ALA A 61 24.30 3.35 -0.48
N GLY A 62 23.89 2.40 -1.32
CA GLY A 62 23.95 2.49 -2.78
C GLY A 62 22.69 3.12 -3.41
N GLY A 63 21.70 3.51 -2.60
CA GLY A 63 20.44 4.06 -3.08
C GLY A 63 19.43 3.01 -3.55
N ASN A 64 19.69 1.72 -3.32
CA ASN A 64 18.74 0.67 -3.68
C ASN A 64 17.71 0.49 -2.58
N VAL A 65 16.43 0.35 -2.96
CA VAL A 65 15.38 -0.03 -2.00
C VAL A 65 15.74 -1.35 -1.33
N THR A 66 15.73 -1.35 0.00
CA THR A 66 16.06 -2.53 0.81
C THR A 66 15.05 -3.66 0.58
N PRO A 67 15.45 -4.94 0.72
CA PRO A 67 14.53 -6.07 0.54
C PRO A 67 13.27 -5.96 1.42
N ASP A 68 13.44 -5.54 2.67
CA ASP A 68 12.35 -5.47 3.65
C ASP A 68 11.31 -4.39 3.30
N SER A 69 11.74 -3.29 2.67
CA SER A 69 10.85 -2.21 2.25
C SER A 69 10.32 -2.35 0.82
N ARG A 70 10.73 -3.39 0.07
CA ARG A 70 10.34 -3.58 -1.34
C ARG A 70 8.82 -3.60 -1.53
N VAL A 71 8.12 -4.22 -0.58
CA VAL A 71 6.65 -4.32 -0.59
C VAL A 71 5.97 -2.95 -0.65
N PHE A 72 6.55 -1.94 0.01
CA PHE A 72 6.02 -0.57 0.04
C PHE A 72 6.39 0.20 -1.23
N ASP A 73 7.61 0.01 -1.77
CA ASP A 73 8.02 0.59 -3.05
C ASP A 73 7.13 0.11 -4.20
N ASP A 74 6.80 -1.18 -4.22
CA ASP A 74 5.89 -1.75 -5.22
C ASP A 74 4.47 -1.16 -5.09
N LEU A 75 4.00 -0.91 -3.87
CA LEU A 75 2.70 -0.26 -3.63
C LEU A 75 2.71 1.21 -4.07
N VAL A 76 3.75 1.99 -3.75
CA VAL A 76 3.89 3.38 -4.23
C VAL A 76 3.78 3.42 -5.75
N LYS A 77 4.53 2.55 -6.44
CA LYS A 77 4.49 2.47 -7.91
C LYS A 77 3.11 2.08 -8.42
N ALA A 78 2.49 1.07 -7.80
CA ALA A 78 1.16 0.61 -8.20
C ALA A 78 0.10 1.71 -8.01
N ILE A 79 0.20 2.53 -6.96
CA ILE A 79 -0.72 3.63 -6.71
C ILE A 79 -0.50 4.76 -7.72
N LEU A 80 0.73 5.28 -7.83
CA LEU A 80 1.05 6.42 -8.69
C LEU A 80 0.86 6.14 -10.19
N THR A 81 0.88 4.88 -10.61
CA THR A 81 0.67 4.49 -12.02
C THR A 81 -0.73 3.97 -12.31
N HIS A 82 -1.62 3.93 -11.31
CA HIS A 82 -2.98 3.49 -11.50
C HIS A 82 -3.77 4.53 -12.33
N PRO A 83 -4.56 4.12 -13.34
CA PRO A 83 -5.26 5.06 -14.22
C PRO A 83 -6.29 5.95 -13.52
N ASP A 84 -6.83 5.49 -12.40
CA ASP A 84 -7.81 6.22 -11.57
C ASP A 84 -7.20 6.99 -10.39
N TYR A 85 -5.87 7.11 -10.33
CA TYR A 85 -5.17 7.86 -9.28
C TYR A 85 -4.99 9.33 -9.67
#